data_AF-A0A543JMK6-F1
#
_entry.id   AF-A0A543JMK6-F1
#
_cell.length_a   1.000
_cell.length_b   1.000
_cell.length_c   1.000
_cell.angle_alpha   90.00
_cell.angle_beta   90.00
_cell.angle_gamma   90.00
#
_symmetry.space_group_name_H-M   'P 1'
#
loop_
_entity.id
_entity.type
_entity.pdbx_description
1 polymer ?
#
loop_
_entity_poly.entity_id
_entity_poly.type
_entity_poly.pdbx_seq_one_letter_code
_entity_poly.pdbx_strand_id
1 'polypeptide(L)'
;MELHEERAEHVGPEFELARQACREAVEASPALHYLAHYSNGVFDFGVDALGEPGHAPDALPGGTRREELKRLGRHLTFQAATVDRALQEVRTGRLIRTVLHTEEGALFCDSVVPTEHVVGLVLDHAGTGPLFGHPAVDEADRAVAALATRLRGQLSLGSLNPGGWESARDAVPLPVEQDVRAHVTAGEGPLTACLSAVRAQDLHLVAHVSGGEVRSMVDCLGDPSLAPFFRQVTVDARRRFYHGFVQELGALATKLNRAVRPVVGGLLARLVLDVEMGAIYYYRLRAGEYLVGVTIDQARVRAADDRMSALAEELTPLGP
;
A
#
# COMPACT_ATOMS: atom_id res chain seq x y z
N MET A 1 -2.99 -23.73 16.08
CA MET A 1 -3.28 -22.29 16.25
C MET A 1 -4.77 -22.21 16.54
N GLU A 2 -5.16 -21.76 17.72
CA GLU A 2 -6.59 -21.57 18.03
C GLU A 2 -7.03 -20.26 17.39
N LEU A 3 -8.06 -20.32 16.56
CA LEU A 3 -8.61 -19.13 15.89
C LEU A 3 -9.75 -18.56 16.71
N HIS A 4 -9.72 -17.24 16.87
CA HIS A 4 -10.83 -16.49 17.38
C HIS A 4 -11.63 -15.89 16.22
N GLU A 5 -12.95 -16.00 16.29
CA GLU A 5 -13.84 -15.33 15.34
C GLU A 5 -14.78 -14.38 16.07
N GLU A 6 -14.95 -13.20 15.49
CA GLU A 6 -15.92 -12.21 15.93
C GLU A 6 -16.85 -11.81 14.78
N ARG A 7 -18.11 -11.51 15.12
CA ARG A 7 -19.10 -10.98 14.17
C ARG A 7 -19.93 -9.87 14.80
N ALA A 8 -20.24 -8.86 14.00
CA ALA A 8 -21.21 -7.84 14.36
C ALA A 8 -22.64 -8.39 14.29
N GLU A 9 -23.55 -7.75 15.03
CA GLU A 9 -24.95 -8.18 15.14
C GLU A 9 -25.71 -8.15 13.82
N HIS A 10 -25.35 -7.25 12.90
CA HIS A 10 -26.01 -7.08 11.60
C HIS A 10 -25.58 -8.11 10.54
N VAL A 11 -24.59 -8.95 10.83
CA VAL A 11 -24.06 -9.93 9.87
C VAL A 11 -25.00 -11.13 9.76
N GLY A 12 -25.63 -11.27 8.59
CA GLY A 12 -26.50 -12.39 8.24
C GLY A 12 -25.80 -13.54 7.50
N PRO A 13 -26.56 -14.59 7.13
CA PRO A 13 -26.05 -15.77 6.42
C PRO A 13 -25.40 -15.49 5.06
N GLU A 14 -25.71 -14.36 4.44
CA GLU A 14 -25.12 -13.91 3.17
C GLU A 14 -23.61 -13.72 3.24
N PHE A 15 -23.04 -13.53 4.44
CA PHE A 15 -21.59 -13.39 4.65
C PHE A 15 -20.86 -14.71 4.94
N GLU A 16 -21.55 -15.85 5.06
CA GLU A 16 -20.91 -17.11 5.47
C GLU A 16 -19.81 -17.57 4.51
N LEU A 17 -19.98 -17.38 3.20
CA LEU A 17 -18.93 -17.68 2.22
C LEU A 17 -17.70 -16.78 2.39
N ALA A 18 -17.90 -15.50 2.70
CA ALA A 18 -16.81 -14.55 2.91
C ALA A 18 -16.09 -14.84 4.23
N ARG A 19 -16.83 -15.14 5.30
CA ARG A 19 -16.29 -15.57 6.60
C ARG A 19 -15.43 -16.81 6.47
N GLN A 20 -15.95 -17.84 5.81
CA GLN A 20 -15.23 -19.08 5.58
C GLN A 20 -13.95 -18.84 4.76
N ALA A 21 -14.00 -17.99 3.74
CA ALA A 21 -12.82 -17.61 2.97
C ALA A 21 -11.78 -16.85 3.83
N CYS A 22 -12.20 -15.98 4.74
CA CYS A 22 -11.30 -15.31 5.69
C CYS A 22 -10.65 -16.29 6.66
N ARG A 23 -11.41 -17.25 7.22
CA ARG A 23 -10.87 -18.30 8.07
C ARG A 23 -9.80 -19.10 7.32
N GLU A 24 -10.12 -19.58 6.13
CA GLU A 24 -9.19 -20.36 5.29
C GLU A 24 -7.90 -19.57 4.98
N ALA A 25 -8.01 -18.25 4.76
CA ALA A 25 -6.84 -17.40 4.51
C ALA A 25 -5.90 -17.30 5.74
N VAL A 26 -6.46 -17.14 6.94
CA VAL A 26 -5.67 -17.10 8.20
C VAL A 26 -5.08 -18.48 8.51
N GLU A 27 -5.82 -19.57 8.26
CA GLU A 27 -5.31 -20.94 8.45
C GLU A 27 -4.15 -21.26 7.48
N ALA A 28 -4.23 -20.77 6.24
CA ALA A 28 -3.24 -21.01 5.21
C ALA A 28 -1.97 -20.13 5.32
N SER A 29 -2.04 -19.00 6.04
CA SER A 29 -0.93 -18.06 6.18
C SER A 29 -0.57 -17.82 7.65
N PRO A 30 0.45 -18.52 8.19
CA PRO A 30 0.92 -18.31 9.55
C PRO A 30 1.39 -16.88 9.84
N ALA A 31 1.78 -16.12 8.83
CA ALA A 31 2.18 -14.72 8.99
C ALA A 31 1.00 -13.75 9.24
N LEU A 32 -0.22 -14.13 8.81
CA LEU A 32 -1.41 -13.29 8.92
C LEU A 32 -2.06 -13.48 10.30
N HIS A 33 -1.87 -12.52 11.19
CA HIS A 33 -2.28 -12.61 12.59
C HIS A 33 -3.74 -12.20 12.82
N TYR A 34 -4.26 -11.32 11.98
CA TYR A 34 -5.63 -10.82 12.05
C TYR A 34 -6.12 -10.47 10.64
N LEU A 35 -7.38 -10.74 10.39
CA LEU A 35 -8.07 -10.44 9.14
C LEU A 35 -9.52 -10.05 9.43
N ALA A 36 -10.01 -8.96 8.85
CA ALA A 36 -11.38 -8.53 9.03
C ALA A 36 -12.00 -7.95 7.77
N HIS A 37 -13.32 -8.09 7.68
CA HIS A 37 -14.15 -7.55 6.61
C HIS A 37 -14.88 -6.29 7.07
N TYR A 38 -14.93 -5.30 6.19
CA TYR A 38 -15.59 -4.02 6.44
C TYR A 38 -16.45 -3.61 5.25
N SER A 39 -17.71 -3.28 5.52
CA SER A 39 -18.66 -2.71 4.56
C SER A 39 -19.00 -1.29 4.94
N ASN A 40 -18.89 -0.33 4.01
CA ASN A 40 -19.16 1.09 4.27
C ASN A 40 -18.40 1.67 5.47
N GLY A 41 -17.19 1.15 5.74
CA GLY A 41 -16.38 1.54 6.90
C GLY A 41 -16.93 1.06 8.25
N VAL A 42 -17.84 0.08 8.25
CA VAL A 42 -18.36 -0.62 9.43
C VAL A 42 -17.75 -2.00 9.48
N PHE A 43 -17.34 -2.45 10.68
CA PHE A 43 -16.84 -3.80 10.90
C PHE A 43 -17.98 -4.81 10.75
N ASP A 44 -17.78 -5.83 9.92
CA ASP A 44 -18.73 -6.93 9.78
C ASP A 44 -18.29 -8.12 10.61
N PHE A 45 -17.11 -8.68 10.32
CA PHE A 45 -16.57 -9.83 11.03
C PHE A 45 -15.04 -9.87 10.93
N GLY A 46 -14.41 -10.66 11.78
CA GLY A 46 -12.96 -10.86 11.78
C GLY A 46 -12.54 -12.21 12.31
N VAL A 47 -11.36 -12.65 11.88
CA VAL A 47 -10.70 -13.88 12.29
C VAL A 47 -9.28 -13.54 12.72
N ASP A 48 -8.83 -14.07 13.85
CA ASP A 48 -7.48 -13.82 14.36
C ASP A 48 -6.84 -15.02 15.04
N ALA A 49 -5.52 -15.00 15.06
CA ALA A 49 -4.65 -16.00 15.66
C ALA A 49 -3.84 -15.45 16.85
N LEU A 50 -4.38 -14.44 17.55
CA LEU A 50 -3.64 -13.69 18.58
C LEU A 50 -3.62 -14.39 19.96
N GLY A 51 -4.34 -15.51 20.10
CA GLY A 51 -4.56 -16.16 21.40
C GLY A 51 -5.47 -15.32 22.32
N GLU A 52 -5.18 -15.30 23.62
CA GLU A 52 -5.76 -14.33 24.56
C GLU A 52 -4.85 -13.08 24.57
N PRO A 53 -5.19 -12.02 23.82
CA PRO A 53 -4.30 -10.87 23.71
C PRO A 53 -4.22 -10.18 25.06
N GLY A 54 -3.00 -9.95 25.54
CA GLY A 54 -2.75 -9.05 26.66
C GLY A 54 -3.29 -7.64 26.38
N HIS A 55 -3.43 -6.83 27.43
CA HIS A 55 -3.76 -5.42 27.26
C HIS A 55 -2.61 -4.75 26.48
N ALA A 56 -2.92 -3.98 25.43
CA ALA A 56 -1.89 -3.19 24.77
C ALA A 56 -1.33 -2.18 25.80
N PRO A 57 -0.01 -1.94 25.84
CA PRO A 57 0.63 -1.08 26.84
C PRO A 57 0.08 0.36 26.84
N ASP A 58 -0.47 0.81 25.72
CA ASP A 58 -1.10 2.13 25.54
C ASP A 58 -2.63 2.06 25.39
N ALA A 59 -3.26 0.93 25.75
CA ALA A 59 -4.69 0.74 25.56
C ALA A 59 -5.52 1.74 26.37
N LEU A 60 -6.64 2.19 25.78
CA LEU A 60 -7.66 2.92 26.55
C LEU A 60 -8.14 2.03 27.71
N PRO A 61 -8.44 2.60 28.89
CA PRO A 61 -8.90 1.83 30.05
C PRO A 61 -10.10 0.94 29.69
N GLY A 62 -9.92 -0.38 29.84
CA GLY A 62 -10.95 -1.39 29.54
C GLY A 62 -11.06 -1.82 28.07
N GLY A 63 -10.19 -1.34 27.17
CA GLY A 63 -10.12 -1.78 25.78
C GLY A 63 -9.30 -3.05 25.61
N THR A 64 -9.78 -3.99 24.78
CA THR A 64 -8.99 -5.15 24.35
C THR A 64 -8.22 -4.81 23.07
N ARG A 65 -7.13 -5.53 22.79
CA ARG A 65 -6.38 -5.39 21.51
C ARG A 65 -7.28 -5.56 20.28
N ARG A 66 -8.30 -6.43 20.36
CA ARG A 66 -9.28 -6.65 19.29
C ARG A 66 -10.16 -5.42 19.03
N GLU A 67 -10.57 -4.69 20.07
CA GLU A 67 -11.30 -3.43 19.90
C GLU A 67 -10.46 -2.37 19.20
N GLU A 68 -9.16 -2.29 19.50
CA GLU A 68 -8.25 -1.36 18.86
C GLU A 68 -8.04 -1.71 17.38
N LEU A 69 -7.92 -3.00 17.06
CA LEU A 69 -7.85 -3.50 15.69
C LEU A 69 -9.08 -3.13 14.87
N LYS A 70 -10.28 -3.29 15.44
CA LYS A 70 -11.53 -2.89 14.78
C LYS A 70 -11.57 -1.38 14.52
N ARG A 71 -11.13 -0.56 15.48
CA ARG A 71 -11.04 0.89 15.31
C ARG A 71 -10.02 1.27 14.25
N LEU A 72 -8.87 0.60 14.22
CA LEU A 72 -7.82 0.82 13.23
C LEU A 72 -8.29 0.46 11.82
N GLY A 73 -8.94 -0.68 11.63
CA GLY A 73 -9.52 -1.08 10.35
C GLY A 73 -10.52 -0.05 9.82
N ARG A 74 -11.48 0.39 10.65
CA ARG A 74 -12.41 1.48 10.29
C ARG A 74 -11.70 2.77 9.90
N HIS A 75 -10.67 3.16 10.66
CA HIS A 75 -9.90 4.35 10.37
C HIS A 75 -9.18 4.25 9.02
N LEU A 76 -8.59 3.09 8.74
CA LEU A 76 -7.88 2.80 7.50
C LEU A 76 -8.81 2.82 6.30
N THR A 77 -9.98 2.17 6.38
CA THR A 77 -10.98 2.21 5.28
C THR A 77 -11.46 3.64 5.00
N PHE A 78 -11.58 4.48 6.03
CA PHE A 78 -11.93 5.88 5.85
C PHE A 78 -10.79 6.72 5.24
N GLN A 79 -9.54 6.47 5.62
CA GLN A 79 -8.38 7.10 4.98
C GLN A 79 -8.27 6.67 3.52
N ALA A 80 -8.40 5.37 3.23
CA ALA A 80 -8.37 4.82 1.87
C ALA A 80 -9.43 5.49 0.98
N ALA A 81 -10.67 5.64 1.44
CA ALA A 81 -11.72 6.35 0.70
C ALA A 81 -11.43 7.86 0.50
N THR A 82 -10.70 8.48 1.41
CA THR A 82 -10.29 9.90 1.27
C THR A 82 -9.19 10.04 0.22
N VAL A 83 -8.19 9.15 0.27
CA VAL A 83 -7.08 9.12 -0.69
C VAL A 83 -7.57 8.73 -2.08
N ASP A 84 -8.46 7.74 -2.21
CA ASP A 84 -9.09 7.35 -3.48
C ASP A 84 -9.68 8.57 -4.19
N ARG A 85 -10.46 9.39 -3.47
CA ARG A 85 -11.06 10.61 -4.01
C ARG A 85 -10.04 11.62 -4.52
N ALA A 86 -8.90 11.78 -3.83
CA ALA A 86 -7.83 12.65 -4.30
C ALA A 86 -7.17 12.09 -5.58
N LEU A 87 -6.94 10.78 -5.65
CA LEU A 87 -6.33 10.12 -6.80
C LEU A 87 -7.24 10.10 -8.04
N GLN A 88 -8.56 10.17 -7.86
CA GLN A 88 -9.51 10.26 -8.98
C GLN A 88 -9.31 11.52 -9.86
N GLU A 89 -8.71 12.59 -9.33
CA GLU A 89 -8.47 13.84 -10.07
C GLU A 89 -7.63 13.60 -11.33
N VAL A 90 -6.65 12.71 -11.23
CA VAL A 90 -5.74 12.43 -12.33
C VAL A 90 -6.12 11.23 -13.18
N ARG A 91 -7.24 10.53 -12.93
CA ARG A 91 -7.61 9.32 -13.71
C ARG A 91 -6.54 8.23 -13.61
N THR A 92 -6.19 7.82 -12.38
CA THR A 92 -5.41 6.60 -12.12
C THR A 92 -6.29 5.36 -11.93
N GLY A 93 -7.62 5.50 -12.04
CA GLY A 93 -8.56 4.50 -11.55
C GLY A 93 -8.69 4.53 -10.03
N ARG A 94 -9.42 3.56 -9.47
CA ARG A 94 -9.70 3.44 -8.04
C ARG A 94 -8.46 3.04 -7.23
N LEU A 95 -8.39 3.45 -5.97
CA LEU A 95 -7.50 2.84 -4.98
C LEU A 95 -8.02 1.43 -4.66
N ILE A 96 -7.19 0.42 -4.94
CA ILE A 96 -7.54 -1.00 -4.81
C ILE A 96 -6.86 -1.66 -3.62
N ARG A 97 -5.72 -1.14 -3.18
CA ARG A 97 -4.96 -1.70 -2.04
C ARG A 97 -4.13 -0.62 -1.36
N THR A 98 -4.02 -0.71 -0.04
CA THR A 98 -3.12 0.12 0.79
C THR A 98 -2.26 -0.79 1.65
N VAL A 99 -0.94 -0.56 1.64
CA VAL A 99 0.00 -1.27 2.52
C VAL A 99 0.67 -0.27 3.45
N LEU A 100 0.66 -0.55 4.75
CA LEU A 100 1.40 0.19 5.77
C LEU A 100 2.42 -0.75 6.39
N HIS A 101 3.71 -0.50 6.19
CA HIS A 101 4.78 -1.29 6.77
C HIS A 101 5.52 -0.44 7.80
N THR A 102 5.46 -0.85 9.07
CA THR A 102 6.21 -0.24 10.18
C THR A 102 7.46 -1.07 10.48
N GLU A 103 8.27 -0.59 11.40
CA GLU A 103 9.46 -1.33 11.88
C GLU A 103 9.13 -2.64 12.61
N GLU A 104 7.87 -2.86 13.03
CA GLU A 104 7.46 -3.99 13.87
C GLU A 104 6.37 -4.87 13.23
N GLY A 105 5.74 -4.42 12.14
CA GLY A 105 4.70 -5.18 11.47
C GLY A 105 4.10 -4.46 10.24
N ALA A 106 3.01 -5.00 9.71
CA ALA A 106 2.38 -4.46 8.52
C ALA A 106 0.86 -4.58 8.55
N LEU A 107 0.18 -3.63 7.91
CA LEU A 107 -1.25 -3.69 7.61
C LEU A 107 -1.49 -3.64 6.11
N PHE A 108 -2.55 -4.33 5.70
CA PHE A 108 -3.06 -4.36 4.34
C PHE A 108 -4.53 -3.95 4.37
N CYS A 109 -4.98 -3.19 3.38
CA CYS A 109 -6.37 -2.85 3.18
C CYS A 109 -6.69 -2.95 1.70
N ASP A 110 -7.35 -4.03 1.32
CA ASP A 110 -7.65 -4.36 -0.07
C ASP A 110 -9.15 -4.16 -0.33
N SER A 111 -9.48 -3.50 -1.44
CA SER A 111 -10.86 -3.31 -1.87
C SER A 111 -11.36 -4.56 -2.60
N VAL A 112 -12.49 -5.09 -2.13
CA VAL A 112 -13.22 -6.14 -2.84
C VAL A 112 -14.07 -5.48 -3.92
N VAL A 113 -14.96 -4.58 -3.51
CA VAL A 113 -15.76 -3.71 -4.39
C VAL A 113 -15.80 -2.32 -3.75
N PRO A 114 -16.35 -1.29 -4.42
CA PRO A 114 -16.49 0.02 -3.78
C PRO A 114 -17.18 -0.13 -2.42
N THR A 115 -16.58 0.45 -1.39
CA THR A 115 -17.02 0.42 0.02
C THR A 115 -16.81 -0.89 0.79
N GLU A 116 -16.42 -1.99 0.15
CA GLU A 116 -16.10 -3.27 0.80
C GLU A 116 -14.59 -3.51 0.80
N HIS A 117 -14.05 -3.80 1.99
CA HIS A 117 -12.62 -3.96 2.20
C HIS A 117 -12.32 -5.16 3.08
N VAL A 118 -11.19 -5.80 2.80
CA VAL A 118 -10.55 -6.74 3.73
C VAL A 118 -9.30 -6.09 4.30
N VAL A 119 -9.16 -6.12 5.62
CA VAL A 119 -8.03 -5.55 6.34
C VAL A 119 -7.26 -6.67 7.02
N GLY A 120 -6.02 -6.87 6.60
CA GLY A 120 -5.10 -7.85 7.16
C GLY A 120 -4.01 -7.19 8.02
N LEU A 121 -3.48 -7.96 8.97
CA LEU A 121 -2.43 -7.51 9.88
C LEU A 121 -1.37 -8.59 10.06
N VAL A 122 -0.14 -8.12 10.09
CA VAL A 122 1.06 -8.85 10.47
C VAL A 122 1.70 -8.17 11.67
N LEU A 123 2.05 -8.94 12.70
CA LEU A 123 2.69 -8.49 13.93
C LEU A 123 4.04 -9.20 14.13
N ASP A 124 4.83 -8.67 15.06
CA ASP A 124 6.02 -9.29 15.63
C ASP A 124 7.06 -9.72 14.58
N HIS A 125 7.14 -8.93 13.51
CA HIS A 125 8.22 -9.03 12.54
C HIS A 125 9.34 -8.18 13.09
N ALA A 126 10.23 -8.81 13.85
CA ALA A 126 11.30 -8.15 14.58
C ALA A 126 12.29 -7.46 13.63
N GLY A 127 11.95 -6.30 13.08
CA GLY A 127 12.80 -5.23 12.50
C GLY A 127 13.96 -5.62 11.57
N THR A 128 14.07 -6.87 11.14
CA THR A 128 15.26 -7.43 10.50
C THR A 128 14.89 -8.04 9.17
N GLY A 129 14.93 -7.19 8.14
CA GLY A 129 14.66 -7.59 6.77
C GLY A 129 14.42 -6.38 5.87
N PRO A 130 14.41 -6.58 4.55
CA PRO A 130 14.11 -5.51 3.61
C PRO A 130 12.66 -5.04 3.77
N LEU A 131 12.37 -3.75 3.58
CA LEU A 131 11.01 -3.23 3.67
C LEU A 131 10.08 -3.77 2.57
N PHE A 132 10.65 -4.09 1.41
CA PHE A 132 9.99 -4.80 0.33
C PHE A 132 10.56 -6.21 0.21
N GLY A 133 9.71 -7.21 0.02
CA GLY A 133 10.16 -8.61 -0.06
C GLY A 133 10.41 -9.26 1.31
N HIS A 134 10.02 -8.63 2.42
CA HIS A 134 10.07 -9.27 3.73
C HIS A 134 9.19 -10.53 3.71
N PRO A 135 9.72 -11.75 3.94
CA PRO A 135 9.03 -12.99 3.59
C PRO A 135 7.62 -13.10 4.16
N ALA A 136 7.43 -12.78 5.43
CA ALA A 136 6.14 -12.94 6.08
C ALA A 136 5.20 -11.72 5.88
N VAL A 137 5.70 -10.53 5.51
CA VAL A 137 4.85 -9.45 4.99
C VAL A 137 4.35 -9.79 3.59
N ASP A 138 5.24 -10.28 2.71
CA ASP A 138 4.91 -10.73 1.35
C ASP A 138 3.90 -11.89 1.36
N GLU A 139 4.07 -12.86 2.27
CA GLU A 139 3.14 -13.98 2.44
C GLU A 139 1.73 -13.48 2.79
N ALA A 140 1.63 -12.60 3.79
CA ALA A 140 0.36 -12.05 4.23
C ALA A 140 -0.27 -11.11 3.19
N ASP A 141 0.50 -10.24 2.52
CA ASP A 141 0.02 -9.37 1.43
C ASP A 141 -0.59 -10.20 0.31
N ARG A 142 0.08 -11.30 -0.09
CA ARG A 142 -0.44 -12.23 -1.09
C ARG A 142 -1.71 -12.94 -0.62
N ALA A 143 -1.78 -13.34 0.65
CA ALA A 143 -2.97 -13.99 1.21
C ALA A 143 -4.17 -13.04 1.19
N VAL A 144 -3.98 -11.77 1.57
CA VAL A 144 -5.04 -10.74 1.56
C VAL A 144 -5.46 -10.40 0.12
N ALA A 145 -4.51 -10.22 -0.79
CA ALA A 145 -4.79 -9.95 -2.20
C ALA A 145 -5.54 -11.11 -2.89
N ALA A 146 -5.13 -12.35 -2.61
CA ALA A 146 -5.79 -13.55 -3.11
C ALA A 146 -7.22 -13.68 -2.57
N LEU A 147 -7.42 -13.37 -1.28
CA LEU A 147 -8.75 -13.33 -0.67
C LEU A 147 -9.63 -12.26 -1.33
N ALA A 148 -9.14 -11.03 -1.48
CA ALA A 148 -9.90 -9.96 -2.14
C ALA A 148 -10.33 -10.37 -3.56
N THR A 149 -9.42 -10.99 -4.31
CA THR A 149 -9.70 -11.53 -5.64
C THR A 149 -10.74 -12.66 -5.62
N ARG A 150 -10.66 -13.56 -4.64
CA ARG A 150 -11.65 -14.63 -4.47
C ARG A 150 -13.05 -14.08 -4.15
N LEU A 151 -13.14 -13.11 -3.25
CA LEU A 151 -14.42 -12.46 -2.89
C LEU A 151 -15.03 -11.72 -4.10
N ARG A 152 -14.20 -11.04 -4.90
CA ARG A 152 -14.62 -10.47 -6.18
C ARG A 152 -15.14 -11.51 -7.16
N GLY A 153 -14.47 -12.66 -7.25
CA GLY A 153 -14.90 -13.79 -8.08
C GLY A 153 -16.28 -14.33 -7.70
N GLN A 154 -16.65 -14.30 -6.41
CA GLN A 154 -18.00 -14.67 -5.95
C GLN A 154 -19.09 -13.73 -6.50
N LEU A 155 -18.72 -12.48 -6.81
CA LEU A 155 -19.56 -11.47 -7.46
C LEU A 155 -19.42 -11.47 -8.99
N SER A 156 -18.77 -12.49 -9.58
CA SER A 156 -18.46 -12.57 -11.02
C SER A 156 -17.61 -11.40 -11.55
N LEU A 157 -16.81 -10.78 -10.68
CA LEU A 157 -15.86 -9.73 -11.05
C LEU A 157 -14.46 -10.33 -11.24
N GLY A 158 -13.69 -9.75 -12.16
CA GLY A 158 -12.29 -10.11 -12.39
C GLY A 158 -11.35 -9.54 -11.31
N SER A 159 -10.12 -10.06 -11.28
CA SER A 159 -9.06 -9.54 -10.42
C SER A 159 -8.72 -8.08 -10.74
N LEU A 160 -8.37 -7.32 -9.70
CA LEU A 160 -7.74 -6.00 -9.85
C LEU A 160 -6.20 -6.11 -9.83
N ASN A 161 -5.68 -7.33 -9.66
CA ASN A 161 -4.27 -7.63 -9.48
C ASN A 161 -3.61 -6.76 -8.38
N PRO A 162 -4.15 -6.76 -7.12
CA PRO A 162 -3.53 -6.00 -6.03
C PRO A 162 -2.09 -6.49 -5.81
N GLY A 163 -1.14 -5.56 -5.75
CA GLY A 163 0.28 -5.86 -5.58
C GLY A 163 1.02 -6.28 -6.85
N GLY A 164 0.34 -6.40 -7.98
CA GLY A 164 0.97 -6.88 -9.21
C GLY A 164 1.35 -8.37 -9.16
N TRP A 165 0.81 -9.14 -8.22
CA TRP A 165 1.23 -10.53 -7.98
C TRP A 165 0.92 -11.46 -9.15
N GLU A 166 -0.16 -11.23 -9.89
CA GLU A 166 -0.60 -12.07 -11.01
C GLU A 166 0.25 -11.83 -12.26
N SER A 167 0.69 -10.59 -12.47
CA SER A 167 1.45 -10.19 -13.67
C SER A 167 2.97 -10.21 -13.46
N ALA A 168 3.46 -10.44 -12.24
CA ALA A 168 4.87 -10.43 -11.90
C ALA A 168 5.76 -11.35 -12.77
N ARG A 169 5.20 -12.42 -13.33
CA ARG A 169 5.92 -13.37 -14.19
C ARG A 169 5.78 -13.10 -15.69
N ASP A 170 4.69 -12.44 -16.09
CA ASP A 170 4.26 -12.37 -17.49
C ASP A 170 4.25 -10.94 -18.05
N ALA A 171 4.84 -9.98 -17.33
CA ALA A 171 4.88 -8.58 -17.74
C ALA A 171 5.68 -8.41 -19.05
N VAL A 172 4.96 -8.23 -20.17
CA VAL A 172 5.54 -8.03 -21.51
C VAL A 172 6.41 -6.78 -21.50
N PRO A 173 7.71 -6.86 -21.84
CA PRO A 173 8.60 -5.70 -21.88
C PRO A 173 8.02 -4.57 -22.74
N LEU A 174 8.00 -3.35 -22.20
CA LEU A 174 7.66 -2.18 -22.99
C LEU A 174 8.79 -1.92 -24.00
N PRO A 175 8.47 -1.55 -25.25
CA PRO A 175 9.49 -1.17 -26.23
C PRO A 175 10.26 0.03 -25.70
N VAL A 176 11.57 -0.12 -25.56
CA VAL A 176 12.45 0.94 -25.02
C VAL A 176 12.97 1.77 -26.18
N GLU A 177 12.66 3.06 -26.20
CA GLU A 177 13.43 4.02 -27.00
C GLU A 177 14.66 4.45 -26.20
N GLN A 178 15.84 4.29 -26.79
CA GLN A 178 17.12 4.37 -26.07
C GLN A 178 17.58 5.79 -25.69
N ASP A 179 16.78 6.84 -25.87
CA ASP A 179 17.28 8.22 -25.76
C ASP A 179 16.29 9.27 -25.19
N VAL A 180 15.22 8.85 -24.52
CA VAL A 180 14.31 9.81 -23.87
C VAL A 180 14.95 10.32 -22.57
N ARG A 181 15.32 11.61 -22.55
CA ARG A 181 15.81 12.26 -21.34
C ARG A 181 14.70 12.41 -20.31
N ALA A 182 14.98 12.00 -19.08
CA ALA A 182 14.10 12.26 -17.94
C ALA A 182 13.83 13.77 -17.81
N HIS A 183 12.59 14.10 -17.49
CA HIS A 183 12.19 15.46 -17.14
C HIS A 183 12.53 15.73 -15.67
N VAL A 184 13.07 16.91 -15.39
CA VAL A 184 13.41 17.35 -14.03
C VAL A 184 12.48 18.50 -13.65
N THR A 185 11.60 18.25 -12.68
CA THR A 185 10.71 19.28 -12.12
C THR A 185 11.41 20.05 -10.99
N ALA A 186 12.21 19.37 -10.17
CA ALA A 186 13.04 19.97 -9.12
C ALA A 186 14.41 19.27 -9.06
N GLY A 187 15.48 19.99 -8.70
CA GLY A 187 16.86 19.59 -9.00
C GLY A 187 17.90 19.65 -7.87
N GLU A 188 17.48 19.67 -6.60
CA GLU A 188 18.37 19.62 -5.43
C GLU A 188 18.41 18.21 -4.78
N GLY A 189 19.32 18.01 -3.82
CA GLY A 189 19.39 16.76 -3.05
C GLY A 189 19.91 15.58 -3.89
N PRO A 190 19.35 14.36 -3.76
CA PRO A 190 19.86 13.13 -4.39
C PRO A 190 19.49 13.00 -5.88
N LEU A 191 19.53 14.10 -6.65
CA LEU A 191 19.06 14.16 -8.04
C LEU A 191 19.68 13.06 -8.92
N THR A 192 20.98 12.79 -8.80
CA THR A 192 21.67 11.77 -9.61
C THR A 192 21.13 10.36 -9.35
N ALA A 193 20.84 10.02 -8.10
CA ALA A 193 20.26 8.74 -7.73
C ALA A 193 18.82 8.64 -8.27
N CYS A 194 18.01 9.70 -8.10
CA CYS A 194 16.65 9.76 -8.65
C CYS A 194 16.62 9.60 -10.18
N LEU A 195 17.53 10.26 -10.91
CA LEU A 195 17.67 10.15 -12.37
C LEU A 195 18.03 8.72 -12.80
N SER A 196 18.87 8.03 -12.03
CA SER A 196 19.29 6.66 -12.32
C SER A 196 18.19 5.63 -12.05
N ALA A 197 17.27 5.97 -11.13
CA ALA A 197 16.15 5.13 -10.75
C ALA A 197 14.97 5.23 -11.74
N VAL A 198 14.67 6.40 -12.30
CA VAL A 198 13.49 6.53 -13.19
C VAL A 198 13.70 5.83 -14.53
N ARG A 199 12.71 5.02 -14.93
CA ARG A 199 12.70 4.20 -16.15
C ARG A 199 11.29 4.02 -16.68
N ALA A 200 11.12 4.06 -18.00
CA ALA A 200 9.83 3.82 -18.65
C ALA A 200 9.29 2.38 -18.48
N GLN A 201 10.12 1.45 -17.99
CA GLN A 201 9.73 0.04 -17.85
C GLN A 201 9.10 -0.29 -16.50
N ASP A 202 9.29 0.54 -15.47
CA ASP A 202 8.79 0.25 -14.13
C ASP A 202 8.46 1.51 -13.31
N LEU A 203 9.48 2.30 -12.96
CA LEU A 203 9.39 3.42 -12.05
C LEU A 203 9.40 4.73 -12.84
N HIS A 204 8.21 5.30 -13.05
CA HIS A 204 8.03 6.39 -14.00
C HIS A 204 8.29 7.78 -13.41
N LEU A 205 8.27 7.90 -12.09
CA LEU A 205 8.53 9.15 -11.37
C LEU A 205 9.11 8.86 -10.00
N VAL A 206 10.08 9.68 -9.58
CA VAL A 206 10.63 9.69 -8.23
C VAL A 206 10.71 11.12 -7.75
N ALA A 207 10.32 11.35 -6.50
CA ALA A 207 10.52 12.59 -5.78
C ALA A 207 11.22 12.33 -4.44
N HIS A 208 12.11 13.25 -4.07
CA HIS A 208 12.72 13.33 -2.75
C HIS A 208 12.19 14.58 -2.05
N VAL A 209 11.65 14.40 -0.85
CA VAL A 209 11.02 15.46 -0.07
C VAL A 209 11.75 15.59 1.27
N SER A 210 12.12 16.82 1.63
CA SER A 210 12.79 17.11 2.90
C SER A 210 12.24 18.39 3.51
N GLY A 211 11.69 18.27 4.72
CA GLY A 211 11.07 19.38 5.45
C GLY A 211 9.75 19.86 4.83
N GLY A 212 9.02 18.96 4.15
CA GLY A 212 7.78 19.29 3.42
C GLY A 212 7.98 19.87 2.02
N GLU A 213 9.22 20.12 1.62
CA GLU A 213 9.57 20.69 0.31
C GLU A 213 10.15 19.64 -0.62
N VAL A 214 9.71 19.66 -1.88
CA VAL A 214 10.25 18.79 -2.94
C VAL A 214 11.66 19.27 -3.31
N ARG A 215 12.68 18.46 -3.01
CA ARG A 215 14.08 18.79 -3.29
C ARG A 215 14.48 18.35 -4.68
N SER A 216 14.20 17.10 -5.03
CA SER A 216 14.27 16.62 -6.40
C SER A 216 12.98 15.92 -6.80
N MET A 217 12.63 16.05 -8.08
CA MET A 217 11.52 15.33 -8.69
C MET A 217 11.84 15.14 -10.16
N VAL A 218 11.88 13.88 -10.57
CA VAL A 218 12.24 13.47 -11.93
C VAL A 218 11.26 12.43 -12.44
N ASP A 219 11.00 12.45 -13.74
CA ASP A 219 10.05 11.54 -14.37
C ASP A 219 10.38 11.22 -15.82
N CYS A 220 9.84 10.11 -16.32
CA CYS A 220 9.84 9.75 -17.74
C CYS A 220 8.41 9.68 -18.31
N LEU A 221 7.44 10.40 -17.73
CA LEU A 221 6.03 10.35 -18.13
C LEU A 221 5.80 10.82 -19.58
N GLY A 222 6.76 11.56 -20.15
CA GLY A 222 6.75 11.97 -21.56
C GLY A 222 7.29 10.92 -22.54
N ASP A 223 7.72 9.74 -22.06
CA ASP A 223 8.21 8.67 -22.90
C ASP A 223 7.08 8.13 -23.83
N PRO A 224 7.33 7.98 -25.15
CA PRO A 224 6.31 7.51 -26.08
C PRO A 224 5.71 6.15 -25.73
N SER A 225 6.47 5.25 -25.08
CA SER A 225 5.97 3.94 -24.64
C SER A 225 4.86 4.06 -23.59
N LEU A 226 4.79 5.19 -22.87
CA LEU A 226 3.78 5.47 -21.86
C LEU A 226 2.56 6.22 -22.41
N ALA A 227 2.56 6.63 -23.68
CA ALA A 227 1.46 7.36 -24.31
C ALA A 227 0.06 6.71 -24.12
N PRO A 228 -0.10 5.36 -24.11
CA PRO A 228 -1.40 4.73 -23.84
C PRO A 228 -2.05 5.11 -22.50
N PHE A 229 -1.25 5.49 -21.49
CA PHE A 229 -1.75 5.87 -20.15
C PHE A 229 -2.20 7.34 -20.06
N PHE A 230 -2.00 8.14 -21.12
CA PHE A 230 -2.32 9.58 -21.15
C PHE A 230 -3.49 9.92 -22.10
N ARG A 231 -4.42 8.97 -22.31
CA ARG A 231 -5.59 9.18 -23.18
C ARG A 231 -6.63 10.16 -22.62
N GLN A 232 -6.66 10.33 -21.29
CA GLN A 232 -7.69 11.13 -20.59
C GLN A 232 -7.10 12.30 -19.78
N VAL A 233 -5.78 12.41 -19.72
CA VAL A 233 -5.07 13.45 -18.96
C VAL A 233 -3.71 13.68 -19.59
N THR A 234 -3.27 14.93 -19.62
CA THR A 234 -1.96 15.28 -20.19
C THR A 234 -0.83 14.96 -19.21
N VAL A 235 0.36 14.74 -19.75
CA VAL A 235 1.58 14.55 -18.95
C VAL A 235 1.80 15.73 -17.98
N ASP A 236 1.62 16.97 -18.44
CA ASP A 236 1.81 18.15 -17.59
C ASP A 236 0.76 18.27 -16.48
N ALA A 237 -0.49 17.90 -16.74
CA ALA A 237 -1.52 17.86 -15.70
C ALA A 237 -1.16 16.81 -14.63
N ARG A 238 -0.68 15.64 -15.07
CA ARG A 238 -0.22 14.56 -14.18
C ARG A 238 0.98 14.99 -13.33
N ARG A 239 1.97 15.67 -13.91
CA ARG A 239 3.13 16.24 -13.20
C ARG A 239 2.72 17.23 -12.12
N ARG A 240 1.85 18.20 -12.47
CA ARG A 240 1.35 19.20 -11.51
C ARG A 240 0.65 18.56 -10.32
N PHE A 241 -0.21 17.56 -10.57
CA PHE A 241 -0.86 16.82 -9.50
C PHE A 241 0.16 16.12 -8.61
N TYR A 242 1.08 15.32 -9.19
CA TYR A 242 2.04 14.59 -8.38
C TYR A 242 2.94 15.52 -7.57
N HIS A 243 3.34 16.67 -8.12
CA HIS A 243 4.12 17.66 -7.37
C HIS A 243 3.40 18.12 -6.10
N GLY A 244 2.10 18.42 -6.16
CA GLY A 244 1.32 18.76 -4.96
C GLY A 244 1.11 17.56 -4.04
N PHE A 245 0.70 16.42 -4.60
CA PHE A 245 0.38 15.21 -3.84
C PHE A 245 1.59 14.68 -3.06
N VAL A 246 2.79 14.71 -3.62
CA VAL A 246 4.00 14.23 -2.91
C VAL A 246 4.31 15.06 -1.66
N GLN A 247 3.95 16.35 -1.64
CA GLN A 247 4.13 17.22 -0.46
C GLN A 247 3.12 16.85 0.65
N GLU A 248 1.89 16.52 0.26
CA GLU A 248 0.81 16.15 1.18
C GLU A 248 1.01 14.76 1.82
N LEU A 249 1.74 13.86 1.13
CA LEU A 249 1.99 12.50 1.62
C LEU A 249 2.68 12.45 2.98
N GLY A 250 3.54 13.41 3.32
CA GLY A 250 4.17 13.48 4.65
C GLY A 250 3.13 13.65 5.78
N ALA A 251 2.09 14.46 5.56
CA ALA A 251 1.02 14.66 6.52
C ALA A 251 0.13 13.42 6.63
N LEU A 252 -0.17 12.76 5.50
CA LEU A 252 -0.90 11.50 5.47
C LEU A 252 -0.13 10.40 6.23
N ALA A 253 1.16 10.23 5.94
CA ALA A 253 2.04 9.26 6.61
C ALA A 253 2.08 9.51 8.12
N THR A 254 2.20 10.76 8.56
CA THR A 254 2.17 11.13 9.99
C THR A 254 0.84 10.74 10.65
N LYS A 255 -0.29 10.99 9.98
CA LYS A 255 -1.62 10.64 10.48
C LYS A 255 -1.81 9.13 10.58
N LEU A 256 -1.41 8.39 9.56
CA LEU A 256 -1.46 6.92 9.54
C LEU A 256 -0.55 6.31 10.60
N ASN A 257 0.68 6.81 10.73
CA ASN A 257 1.62 6.38 11.76
C ASN A 257 1.03 6.53 13.17
N ARG A 258 0.37 7.66 13.47
CA ARG A 258 -0.29 7.87 14.77
C ARG A 258 -1.41 6.85 15.03
N ALA A 259 -2.15 6.45 14.00
CA ALA A 259 -3.23 5.48 14.14
C ALA A 259 -2.71 4.04 14.30
N VAL A 260 -1.64 3.69 13.58
CA VAL A 260 -1.09 2.33 13.52
C VAL A 260 -0.21 1.99 14.72
N ARG A 261 0.62 2.95 15.18
CA ARG A 261 1.65 2.73 16.20
C ARG A 261 1.15 2.06 17.49
N PRO A 262 -0.02 2.39 18.06
CA PRO A 262 -0.49 1.73 19.29
C PRO A 262 -0.77 0.23 19.14
N VAL A 263 -1.04 -0.25 17.92
CA VAL A 263 -1.49 -1.62 17.64
C VAL A 263 -0.37 -2.49 17.06
N VAL A 264 0.40 -1.91 16.14
CA VAL A 264 1.43 -2.62 15.35
C VAL A 264 2.83 -2.31 15.83
N GLY A 265 3.01 -1.19 16.54
CA GLY A 265 4.34 -0.74 16.97
C GLY A 265 5.18 -0.16 15.83
N GLY A 266 6.37 0.30 16.17
CA GLY A 266 7.31 0.92 15.24
C GLY A 266 6.83 2.23 14.62
N LEU A 267 7.72 2.83 13.84
CA LEU A 267 7.40 3.96 12.97
C LEU A 267 7.10 3.47 11.55
N LEU A 268 6.14 4.12 10.88
CA LEU A 268 5.82 3.85 9.47
C LEU A 268 7.07 4.07 8.61
N ALA A 269 7.53 3.02 7.95
CA ALA A 269 8.73 3.02 7.12
C ALA A 269 8.37 3.04 5.63
N ARG A 270 7.31 2.31 5.24
CA ARG A 270 6.83 2.24 3.86
C ARG A 270 5.30 2.30 3.80
N LEU A 271 4.80 3.06 2.82
CA LEU A 271 3.37 3.12 2.46
C LEU A 271 3.23 2.83 0.96
N VAL A 272 2.27 1.99 0.60
CA VAL A 272 1.89 1.75 -0.81
C VAL A 272 0.43 2.11 -1.01
N LEU A 273 0.16 2.91 -2.02
CA LEU A 273 -1.17 3.26 -2.51
C LEU A 273 -1.31 2.68 -3.91
N ASP A 274 -1.92 1.51 -3.99
CA ASP A 274 -2.09 0.73 -5.20
C ASP A 274 -3.44 1.08 -5.84
N VAL A 275 -3.41 1.50 -7.10
CA VAL A 275 -4.55 1.97 -7.89
C VAL A 275 -4.72 1.11 -9.14
N GLU A 276 -5.90 1.09 -9.75
CA GLU A 276 -6.15 0.20 -10.90
C GLU A 276 -5.15 0.34 -12.06
N MET A 277 -4.52 1.51 -12.22
CA MET A 277 -3.53 1.75 -13.27
C MET A 277 -2.07 1.63 -12.80
N GLY A 278 -1.75 1.50 -11.52
CA GLY A 278 -0.37 1.53 -11.04
C GLY A 278 -0.28 1.72 -9.52
N ALA A 279 0.78 2.35 -9.02
CA ALA A 279 0.91 2.56 -7.58
C ALA A 279 1.80 3.75 -7.24
N ILE A 280 1.58 4.29 -6.03
CA ILE A 280 2.37 5.34 -5.41
C ILE A 280 3.02 4.75 -4.15
N TYR A 281 4.33 4.94 -4.03
CA TYR A 281 5.14 4.44 -2.93
C TYR A 281 5.62 5.61 -2.09
N TYR A 282 5.65 5.45 -0.79
CA TYR A 282 6.30 6.33 0.16
C TYR A 282 7.31 5.52 0.95
N TYR A 283 8.54 6.00 1.05
CA TYR A 283 9.60 5.41 1.85
C TYR A 283 10.20 6.48 2.77
N ARG A 284 10.13 6.27 4.08
CA ARG A 284 10.78 7.14 5.07
C ARG A 284 12.29 6.94 4.97
N LEU A 285 13.04 8.04 4.87
CA LEU A 285 14.50 8.00 4.92
C LEU A 285 15.01 8.42 6.31
N ARG A 286 14.48 9.52 6.84
CA ARG A 286 14.76 10.01 8.21
C ARG A 286 13.62 10.91 8.67
N ALA A 287 13.73 11.45 9.88
CA ALA A 287 12.75 12.40 10.39
C ALA A 287 12.56 13.59 9.43
N GLY A 288 11.35 13.73 8.87
CA GLY A 288 11.00 14.80 7.93
C GLY A 288 11.56 14.64 6.51
N GLU A 289 12.16 13.50 6.17
CA GLU A 289 12.67 13.20 4.83
C GLU A 289 12.17 11.85 4.31
N TYR A 290 11.73 11.82 3.06
CA TYR A 290 11.17 10.63 2.44
C TYR A 290 11.31 10.66 0.92
N LEU A 291 11.24 9.48 0.31
CA LEU A 291 11.06 9.30 -1.12
C LEU A 291 9.60 9.02 -1.44
N VAL A 292 9.19 9.48 -2.62
CA VAL A 292 7.95 9.09 -3.26
C VAL A 292 8.24 8.53 -4.63
N GLY A 293 7.73 7.36 -4.94
CA GLY A 293 7.83 6.73 -6.25
C GLY A 293 6.46 6.58 -6.88
N VAL A 294 6.38 6.59 -8.20
CA VAL A 294 5.13 6.30 -8.92
C VAL A 294 5.39 5.37 -10.08
N THR A 295 4.57 4.34 -10.18
CA THR A 295 4.34 3.63 -11.43
C THR A 295 2.90 3.88 -11.91
N ILE A 296 2.73 3.87 -13.23
CA ILE A 296 1.45 4.08 -13.91
C ILE A 296 1.11 2.88 -14.80
N ASP A 297 1.74 1.73 -14.52
CA ASP A 297 1.42 0.45 -15.12
C ASP A 297 1.23 -0.59 -14.01
N GLN A 298 0.01 -1.13 -13.89
CA GLN A 298 -0.32 -2.12 -12.87
C GLN A 298 0.50 -3.41 -12.97
N ALA A 299 0.96 -3.76 -14.17
CA ALA A 299 1.84 -4.91 -14.37
C ALA A 299 3.26 -4.70 -13.82
N ARG A 300 3.61 -3.45 -13.46
CA ARG A 300 4.95 -3.05 -13.02
C ARG A 300 5.02 -2.69 -11.54
N VAL A 301 3.92 -2.77 -10.80
CA VAL A 301 3.85 -2.44 -9.37
C VAL A 301 5.00 -3.10 -8.60
N ARG A 302 5.12 -4.42 -8.70
CA ARG A 302 6.18 -5.16 -7.99
C ARG A 302 7.60 -4.70 -8.35
N ALA A 303 7.88 -4.47 -9.63
CA ALA A 303 9.22 -4.06 -10.09
C ALA A 303 9.57 -2.63 -9.69
N ALA A 304 8.58 -1.73 -9.72
CA ALA A 304 8.75 -0.35 -9.29
C ALA A 304 9.01 -0.25 -7.78
N ASP A 305 8.34 -1.08 -6.98
CA ASP A 305 8.53 -1.14 -5.52
C ASP A 305 9.91 -1.70 -5.13
N ASP A 306 10.36 -2.77 -5.80
CA ASP A 306 11.73 -3.31 -5.67
C ASP A 306 12.78 -2.22 -5.93
N ARG A 307 12.59 -1.45 -7.01
CA ARG A 307 13.48 -0.33 -7.35
C ARG A 307 13.42 0.78 -6.31
N MET A 308 12.24 1.10 -5.78
CA MET A 308 12.08 2.10 -4.72
C MET A 308 12.74 1.66 -3.42
N SER A 309 12.64 0.39 -3.04
CA SER A 309 13.34 -0.17 -1.88
C SER A 309 14.85 -0.04 -2.04
N ALA A 310 15.40 -0.44 -3.19
CA ALA A 310 16.82 -0.32 -3.47
C ALA A 310 17.30 1.15 -3.43
N LEU A 311 16.52 2.09 -3.96
CA LEU A 311 16.84 3.51 -3.89
C LEU A 311 16.78 4.05 -2.46
N ALA A 312 15.79 3.64 -1.67
CA ALA A 312 15.68 4.04 -0.28
C ALA A 312 16.86 3.51 0.56
N GLU A 313 17.30 2.28 0.31
CA GLU A 313 18.49 1.67 0.92
C GLU A 313 19.78 2.41 0.52
N GLU A 314 19.95 2.76 -0.76
CA GLU A 314 21.09 3.54 -1.24
C GLU A 314 21.20 4.90 -0.53
N LEU A 315 20.06 5.57 -0.33
CA LEU A 315 20.01 6.89 0.31
C LEU A 315 19.97 6.82 1.85
N THR A 316 19.79 5.62 2.42
CA THR A 316 19.69 5.41 3.87
C THR A 316 20.51 4.19 4.31
N PRO A 317 21.84 4.18 4.12
CA PRO A 317 22.67 3.00 4.33
C PRO A 317 22.75 2.53 5.80
N LEU A 318 22.24 3.34 6.75
CA LEU A 318 22.17 3.00 8.17
C LEU A 318 20.76 2.60 8.64
N GLY A 319 19.80 2.51 7.72
CA GLY A 319 18.36 2.35 8.03
C GLY A 319 17.67 3.67 8.43
N PRO A 320 16.33 3.73 8.33
CA PRO A 320 15.53 4.89 8.71
C PRO A 320 15.46 5.18 10.22
#